data_AF-A0A318B1X0-F1
#
_entry.id   AF-A0A318B1X0-F1
#
_cell.length_a   1.000
_cell.length_b   1.000
_cell.length_c   1.000
_cell.angle_alpha   90.00
_cell.angle_beta   90.00
_cell.angle_gamma   90.00
#
_symmetry.space_group_name_H-M   'P 1'
#
loop_
_entity.id
_entity.type
_entity.pdbx_description
1 polymer ?
#
loop_
_entity_poly.entity_id
_entity_poly.type
_entity_poly.pdbx_seq_one_letter_code
_entity_poly.pdbx_strand_id
1 'polypeptide(L)'
;MGIHLPTRRTALAAGLAAPLIPGQALAKPFPHKLVRPTAPFDMPSIGVPDFSGAKRFLITDFGADQGDQGKTSAAIAAAITAANAADAGVVVIPEGTWPTGKVHLKSNVALHLAKGATLLFSEKPADYLPAVQTTWEGLECWNYSPLVYAFDCENVAITGPGKLKAKLDVWKVWYARPKPHMDALVALYHKAARGEPVSERQMAAGEANLRPQFIQFNRCRHVLVEDVSIEDSPFWVIHPFLCTDVVIRRVKIRAHGHNNDGVDPEMSQNVLIEDCVFDQGDDAVSVKSGRDQDAWRLGVPTRNVVMRDCQIRNGHQLLAVGSELSAGIENVFVDNCHFTGDGRGEDGWAVPIANLMFVKTNERRGGFVRNIHMTNVSATKIAGSVLAVDTDVLYQWRTLVPTYERRLTAIEGLRVSDVRVEEAGSICRIKGEKDLPVRDVRLRKVAVGKVLEEPVKTENVEGFVSA
;
A
#
# COMPACT_ATOMS: atom_id res chain seq x y z
N MET A 1 -40.36 69.10 -17.13
CA MET A 1 -40.19 67.73 -17.66
C MET A 1 -39.29 67.00 -16.68
N GLY A 2 -39.86 66.38 -15.65
CA GLY A 2 -40.09 64.93 -15.59
C GLY A 2 -38.90 64.31 -14.81
N ILE A 3 -39.05 63.46 -13.80
CA ILE A 3 -40.08 62.46 -13.53
C ILE A 3 -40.19 62.28 -12.00
N HIS A 4 -41.42 62.32 -11.51
CA HIS A 4 -41.82 62.05 -10.12
C HIS A 4 -41.79 60.53 -9.87
N LEU A 5 -41.15 60.11 -8.77
CA LEU A 5 -41.31 58.78 -8.17
C LEU A 5 -42.76 58.58 -7.68
N PRO A 6 -43.33 57.38 -7.80
CA PRO A 6 -44.33 56.92 -6.86
C PRO A 6 -43.87 55.72 -6.05
N THR A 7 -44.20 55.83 -4.77
CA THR A 7 -44.02 54.93 -3.65
C THR A 7 -44.91 53.68 -3.69
N ARG A 8 -44.34 52.58 -3.16
CA ARG A 8 -44.94 51.49 -2.34
C ARG A 8 -46.45 51.22 -2.46
N ARG A 9 -46.76 50.02 -2.96
CA ARG A 9 -47.70 48.99 -2.47
C ARG A 9 -47.27 47.70 -3.21
N THR A 10 -47.14 46.51 -2.64
CA THR A 10 -48.16 45.75 -1.91
C THR A 10 -47.46 44.57 -1.22
N ALA A 11 -47.75 44.30 0.05
CA ALA A 11 -47.35 43.07 0.73
C ALA A 11 -48.45 42.02 0.51
N LEU A 12 -48.11 40.87 -0.07
CA LEU A 12 -48.93 39.67 0.00
C LEU A 12 -48.25 38.69 0.95
N ALA A 13 -48.96 38.34 2.02
CA ALA A 13 -48.64 37.23 2.89
C ALA A 13 -48.95 35.92 2.15
N ALA A 14 -47.94 35.06 2.00
CA ALA A 14 -48.13 33.66 1.64
C ALA A 14 -47.54 32.81 2.79
N GLY A 15 -48.40 32.22 3.59
CA GLY A 15 -48.04 31.21 4.58
C GLY A 15 -47.62 29.93 3.87
N LEU A 16 -46.37 29.54 4.02
CA LEU A 16 -45.87 28.23 3.62
C LEU A 16 -45.96 27.29 4.83
N ALA A 17 -46.95 26.42 4.82
CA ALA A 17 -46.95 25.23 5.67
C ALA A 17 -45.91 24.25 5.10
N ALA A 18 -44.81 24.04 5.82
CA ALA A 18 -43.81 23.04 5.47
C ALA A 18 -44.33 21.64 5.83
N PRO A 19 -44.23 20.64 4.94
CA PRO A 19 -44.59 19.27 5.29
C PRO A 19 -43.54 18.70 6.24
N LEU A 20 -43.99 18.15 7.37
CA LEU A 20 -43.18 17.35 8.28
C LEU A 20 -42.71 16.08 7.55
N ILE A 21 -41.43 16.04 7.18
CA ILE A 21 -40.77 14.83 6.70
C ILE A 21 -40.67 13.86 7.90
N PRO A 22 -41.13 12.60 7.79
CA PRO A 22 -40.97 11.63 8.86
C PRO A 22 -39.47 11.44 9.12
N GLY A 23 -39.06 11.57 10.39
CA GLY A 23 -37.67 11.48 10.80
C GLY A 23 -37.02 10.20 10.28
N GLN A 24 -36.03 10.34 9.40
CA GLN A 24 -35.06 9.29 9.17
C GLN A 24 -34.37 9.05 10.52
N ALA A 25 -34.56 7.86 11.10
CA ALA A 25 -33.74 7.44 12.21
C ALA A 25 -32.28 7.55 11.76
N LEU A 26 -31.50 8.43 12.40
CA LEU A 26 -30.08 8.57 12.13
C LEU A 26 -29.46 7.17 12.28
N ALA A 27 -28.90 6.65 11.19
CA ALA A 27 -28.20 5.37 11.21
C ALA A 27 -27.18 5.40 12.35
N LYS A 28 -27.23 4.40 13.23
CA LYS A 28 -26.32 4.33 14.36
C LYS A 28 -24.89 4.29 13.79
N PRO A 29 -23.97 5.14 14.27
CA PRO A 29 -22.61 5.17 13.72
C PRO A 29 -21.94 3.79 13.87
N PHE A 30 -21.20 3.37 12.84
CA PHE A 30 -20.46 2.11 12.86
C PHE A 30 -19.48 2.14 14.05
N PRO A 31 -19.39 1.08 14.87
CA PRO A 31 -18.52 1.08 16.04
C PRO A 31 -17.04 0.94 15.62
N HIS A 32 -16.18 1.74 16.25
CA HIS A 32 -14.73 1.64 16.08
C HIS A 32 -14.02 1.47 17.42
N LYS A 33 -12.99 0.63 17.42
CA LYS A 33 -11.96 0.63 18.48
C LYS A 33 -10.86 1.60 18.09
N LEU A 34 -10.44 2.45 19.02
CA LEU A 34 -9.36 3.39 18.77
C LEU A 34 -8.00 2.76 19.10
N VAL A 35 -7.05 2.88 18.17
CA VAL A 35 -5.64 2.63 18.42
C VAL A 35 -4.89 3.96 18.40
N ARG A 36 -3.89 4.09 19.27
CA ARG A 36 -3.12 5.32 19.44
C ARG A 36 -1.63 5.00 19.29
N PRO A 37 -1.11 4.89 18.06
CA PRO A 37 0.30 4.62 17.85
C PRO A 37 1.13 5.76 18.43
N THR A 38 2.23 5.43 19.10
CA THR A 38 3.20 6.43 19.55
C THR A 38 4.21 6.67 18.43
N ALA A 39 4.52 7.94 18.17
CA ALA A 39 5.49 8.33 17.16
C ALA A 39 6.19 9.66 17.57
N PRO A 40 7.36 9.97 17.00
CA PRO A 40 8.08 11.23 17.23
C PRO A 40 7.47 12.43 16.49
N PHE A 41 6.20 12.34 16.09
CA PHE A 41 5.41 13.35 15.41
C PHE A 41 3.93 13.21 15.81
N ASP A 42 3.10 14.18 15.44
CA ASP A 42 1.66 14.18 15.74
C ASP A 42 0.94 13.06 14.98
N MET A 43 0.82 11.90 15.61
CA MET A 43 0.14 10.73 15.09
C MET A 43 -1.32 10.72 15.57
N PRO A 44 -2.31 10.82 14.67
CA PRO A 44 -3.71 10.75 15.07
C PRO A 44 -4.10 9.35 15.56
N SER A 45 -5.17 9.30 16.34
CA SER A 45 -5.79 8.02 16.72
C SER A 45 -6.45 7.39 15.49
N ILE A 46 -6.27 6.09 15.30
CA ILE A 46 -6.81 5.33 14.18
C ILE A 46 -8.07 4.60 14.64
N GLY A 47 -9.19 4.81 13.93
CA GLY A 47 -10.42 4.05 14.12
C GLY A 47 -10.37 2.71 13.40
N VAL A 48 -10.45 1.62 14.16
CA VAL A 48 -10.47 0.23 13.67
C VAL A 48 -11.92 -0.26 13.67
N PRO A 49 -12.47 -0.75 12.56
CA PRO A 49 -13.86 -1.18 12.50
C PRO A 49 -14.11 -2.38 13.43
N ASP A 50 -15.13 -2.29 14.28
CA ASP A 50 -15.50 -3.35 15.23
C ASP A 50 -16.68 -4.19 14.72
N PHE A 51 -16.37 -5.39 14.25
CA PHE A 51 -17.36 -6.35 13.77
C PHE A 51 -17.87 -7.33 14.83
N SER A 52 -17.52 -7.15 16.11
CA SER A 52 -17.86 -8.12 17.17
C SER A 52 -19.37 -8.35 17.33
N GLY A 53 -20.20 -7.34 17.06
CA GLY A 53 -21.66 -7.44 17.09
C GLY A 53 -22.32 -7.75 15.74
N ALA A 54 -21.55 -7.92 14.67
CA ALA A 54 -22.08 -8.08 13.31
C ALA A 54 -22.55 -9.52 13.03
N LYS A 55 -23.57 -9.66 12.17
CA LYS A 55 -24.08 -10.97 11.76
C LYS A 55 -23.01 -11.71 10.93
N ARG A 56 -22.93 -13.03 11.10
CA ARG A 56 -22.00 -13.89 10.36
C ARG A 56 -22.72 -14.59 9.20
N PHE A 57 -22.04 -14.67 8.06
CA PHE A 57 -22.55 -15.23 6.80
C PHE A 57 -21.55 -16.27 6.30
N LEU A 58 -21.86 -17.55 6.48
CA LEU A 58 -20.99 -18.64 6.10
C LEU A 58 -21.12 -18.90 4.60
N ILE A 59 -20.02 -18.96 3.85
CA ILE A 59 -20.09 -19.11 2.37
C ILE A 59 -20.78 -20.41 1.91
N THR A 60 -20.79 -21.46 2.73
CA THR A 60 -21.50 -22.71 2.42
C THR A 60 -23.02 -22.53 2.42
N ASP A 61 -23.55 -21.60 3.21
CA ASP A 61 -24.99 -21.26 3.21
C ASP A 61 -25.39 -20.57 1.89
N PHE A 62 -24.41 -20.09 1.13
CA PHE A 62 -24.55 -19.48 -0.19
C PHE A 62 -24.12 -20.42 -1.33
N GLY A 63 -23.87 -21.70 -1.03
CA GLY A 63 -23.58 -22.72 -2.04
C GLY A 63 -22.11 -22.84 -2.44
N ALA A 64 -21.16 -22.35 -1.64
CA ALA A 64 -19.74 -22.58 -1.88
C ALA A 64 -19.39 -24.08 -1.89
N ASP A 65 -18.47 -24.47 -2.77
CA ASP A 65 -18.09 -25.85 -3.01
C ASP A 65 -16.57 -25.94 -3.23
N GLN A 66 -15.87 -26.76 -2.42
CA GLN A 66 -14.41 -26.89 -2.47
C GLN A 66 -13.90 -27.48 -3.80
N GLY A 67 -14.76 -28.17 -4.56
CA GLY A 67 -14.45 -28.72 -5.88
C GLY A 67 -14.77 -27.77 -7.05
N ASP A 68 -15.43 -26.63 -6.80
CA ASP A 68 -15.95 -25.75 -7.84
C ASP A 68 -15.62 -24.27 -7.58
N GLN A 69 -14.68 -23.74 -8.36
CA GLN A 69 -14.23 -22.35 -8.29
C GLN A 69 -15.36 -21.36 -8.58
N GLY A 70 -16.23 -21.67 -9.56
CA GLY A 70 -17.31 -20.78 -9.99
C GLY A 70 -18.37 -20.64 -8.91
N LYS A 71 -18.79 -21.75 -8.31
CA LYS A 71 -19.73 -21.75 -7.18
C LYS A 71 -19.17 -21.03 -5.97
N THR A 72 -17.92 -21.28 -5.60
CA THR A 72 -17.27 -20.61 -4.47
C THR A 72 -17.16 -19.11 -4.70
N SER A 73 -16.77 -18.66 -5.90
CA SER A 73 -16.71 -17.23 -6.23
C SER A 73 -18.09 -16.56 -6.12
N ALA A 74 -19.13 -17.21 -6.65
CA ALA A 74 -20.51 -16.70 -6.58
C ALA A 74 -21.03 -16.65 -5.14
N ALA A 75 -20.74 -17.68 -4.33
CA ALA A 75 -21.15 -17.75 -2.94
C ALA A 75 -20.49 -16.66 -2.07
N ILE A 76 -19.20 -16.38 -2.29
CA ILE A 76 -18.50 -15.28 -1.61
C ILE A 76 -19.14 -13.94 -1.97
N ALA A 77 -19.39 -13.68 -3.26
CA ALA A 77 -20.02 -12.43 -3.70
C ALA A 77 -21.45 -12.24 -3.14
N ALA A 78 -22.22 -13.33 -3.07
CA ALA A 78 -23.55 -13.34 -2.48
C ALA A 78 -23.51 -13.09 -0.96
N ALA A 79 -22.58 -13.74 -0.25
CA ALA A 79 -22.37 -13.54 1.18
C ALA A 79 -21.94 -12.10 1.50
N ILE A 80 -21.04 -11.51 0.71
CA ILE A 80 -20.64 -10.09 0.82
C ILE A 80 -21.84 -9.17 0.62
N THR A 81 -22.67 -9.45 -0.38
CA THR A 81 -23.88 -8.65 -0.64
C THR A 81 -24.87 -8.75 0.51
N ALA A 82 -25.09 -9.94 1.06
CA ALA A 82 -25.95 -10.14 2.22
C ALA A 82 -25.40 -9.50 3.50
N ALA A 83 -24.08 -9.56 3.71
CA ALA A 83 -23.39 -8.91 4.81
C ALA A 83 -23.53 -7.38 4.77
N ASN A 84 -23.31 -6.78 3.60
CA ASN A 84 -23.49 -5.35 3.39
C ASN A 84 -24.95 -4.91 3.54
N ALA A 85 -25.91 -5.71 3.04
CA ALA A 85 -27.34 -5.43 3.19
C ALA A 85 -27.85 -5.54 4.64
N ALA A 86 -27.06 -6.13 5.54
CA ALA A 86 -27.35 -6.19 6.98
C ALA A 86 -26.73 -5.02 7.76
N ASP A 87 -26.34 -3.94 7.08
CA ASP A 87 -25.62 -2.75 7.57
C ASP A 87 -24.21 -3.00 8.14
N ALA A 88 -23.95 -4.21 8.65
CA ALA A 88 -22.64 -4.72 9.03
C ALA A 88 -22.64 -6.25 9.03
N GLY A 89 -21.62 -6.88 8.44
CA GLY A 89 -21.55 -8.34 8.41
C GLY A 89 -20.15 -8.92 8.28
N VAL A 90 -20.00 -10.14 8.78
CA VAL A 90 -18.79 -10.95 8.66
C VAL A 90 -19.05 -12.11 7.71
N VAL A 91 -18.39 -12.10 6.55
CA VAL A 91 -18.36 -13.24 5.63
C VAL A 91 -17.33 -14.23 6.11
N VAL A 92 -17.74 -15.47 6.37
CA VAL A 92 -16.89 -16.50 6.98
C VAL A 92 -16.47 -17.51 5.91
N ILE A 93 -15.16 -17.65 5.73
CA ILE A 93 -14.53 -18.73 4.97
C ILE A 93 -14.19 -19.84 5.99
N PRO A 94 -14.90 -20.97 6.02
CA PRO A 94 -14.64 -22.04 6.97
C PRO A 94 -13.38 -22.83 6.62
N GLU A 95 -13.01 -23.75 7.50
CA GLU A 95 -11.93 -24.71 7.28
C GLU A 95 -12.00 -25.39 5.90
N GLY A 96 -10.83 -25.62 5.30
CA GLY A 96 -10.65 -26.28 4.01
C GLY A 96 -10.18 -25.34 2.91
N THR A 97 -10.03 -25.87 1.70
CA THR A 97 -9.49 -25.12 0.56
C THR A 97 -10.62 -24.71 -0.37
N TRP A 98 -10.75 -23.40 -0.60
CA TRP A 98 -11.84 -22.78 -1.34
C TRP A 98 -11.27 -22.09 -2.58
N PRO A 99 -11.34 -22.71 -3.78
CA PRO A 99 -10.86 -22.08 -5.01
C PRO A 99 -11.76 -20.90 -5.40
N THR A 100 -11.19 -19.76 -5.77
CA THR A 100 -11.96 -18.56 -6.14
C THR A 100 -11.28 -17.75 -7.25
N GLY A 101 -12.06 -16.96 -7.98
CA GLY A 101 -11.56 -15.80 -8.71
C GLY A 101 -11.42 -14.58 -7.80
N LYS A 102 -11.62 -13.38 -8.35
CA LYS A 102 -11.57 -12.11 -7.60
C LYS A 102 -12.63 -12.03 -6.48
N VAL A 103 -12.29 -11.33 -5.40
CA VAL A 103 -13.19 -10.99 -4.29
C VAL A 103 -13.32 -9.48 -4.19
N HIS A 104 -14.53 -8.94 -4.37
CA HIS A 104 -14.81 -7.51 -4.24
C HIS A 104 -15.57 -7.24 -2.94
N LEU A 105 -14.92 -6.58 -2.00
CA LEU A 105 -15.53 -6.18 -0.72
C LEU A 105 -16.44 -4.96 -0.90
N LYS A 106 -17.28 -4.73 0.10
CA LYS A 106 -18.16 -3.55 0.22
C LYS A 106 -18.00 -2.93 1.58
N SER A 107 -18.44 -1.68 1.75
CA SER A 107 -18.46 -1.02 3.06
C SER A 107 -19.16 -1.87 4.12
N ASN A 108 -18.67 -1.79 5.36
CA ASN A 108 -19.19 -2.51 6.52
C ASN A 108 -19.17 -4.04 6.36
N VAL A 109 -18.17 -4.58 5.66
CA VAL A 109 -17.98 -6.03 5.50
C VAL A 109 -16.60 -6.46 5.97
N ALA A 110 -16.57 -7.51 6.79
CA ALA A 110 -15.37 -8.24 7.15
C ALA A 110 -15.32 -9.59 6.43
N LEU A 111 -14.21 -9.91 5.78
CA LEU A 111 -13.88 -11.25 5.31
C LEU A 111 -13.07 -11.98 6.40
N HIS A 112 -13.62 -13.04 6.98
CA HIS A 112 -12.98 -13.78 8.06
C HIS A 112 -12.59 -15.18 7.61
N LEU A 113 -11.29 -15.48 7.60
CA LEU A 113 -10.75 -16.80 7.28
C LEU A 113 -10.54 -17.59 8.57
N ALA A 114 -11.34 -18.64 8.76
CA ALA A 114 -11.26 -19.50 9.92
C ALA A 114 -9.92 -20.26 9.97
N LYS A 115 -9.58 -20.81 11.14
CA LYS A 115 -8.42 -21.69 11.28
C LYS A 115 -8.54 -22.86 10.31
N GLY A 116 -7.47 -23.13 9.57
CA GLY A 116 -7.43 -24.19 8.55
C GLY A 116 -8.12 -23.81 7.22
N ALA A 117 -8.70 -22.61 7.10
CA ALA A 117 -9.22 -22.12 5.83
C ALA A 117 -8.06 -21.71 4.91
N THR A 118 -8.15 -22.07 3.63
CA THR A 118 -7.32 -21.53 2.55
C THR A 118 -8.22 -21.01 1.45
N LEU A 119 -8.21 -19.71 1.21
CA LEU A 119 -8.84 -19.11 0.04
C LEU A 119 -7.80 -19.09 -1.10
N LEU A 120 -8.01 -19.95 -2.10
CA LEU A 120 -7.05 -20.21 -3.17
C LEU A 120 -7.45 -19.48 -4.46
N PHE A 121 -6.73 -18.42 -4.78
CA PHE A 121 -7.00 -17.58 -5.95
C PHE A 121 -6.50 -18.22 -7.25
N SER A 122 -7.33 -18.14 -8.28
CA SER A 122 -7.03 -18.56 -9.64
C SER A 122 -5.85 -17.80 -10.23
N GLU A 123 -5.17 -18.41 -11.20
CA GLU A 123 -4.14 -17.77 -12.01
C GLU A 123 -4.63 -17.34 -13.40
N LYS A 124 -5.91 -17.60 -13.71
CA LYS A 124 -6.48 -17.28 -15.02
C LYS A 124 -6.79 -15.78 -15.08
N PRO A 125 -6.18 -14.99 -15.99
CA PRO A 125 -6.41 -13.55 -16.05
C PRO A 125 -7.88 -13.16 -16.30
N ALA A 126 -8.63 -14.02 -17.00
CA ALA A 126 -10.06 -13.81 -17.25
C ALA A 126 -10.91 -13.75 -15.96
N ASP A 127 -10.50 -14.42 -14.89
CA ASP A 127 -11.21 -14.40 -13.60
C ASP A 127 -11.10 -13.03 -12.89
N TYR A 128 -10.23 -12.16 -13.39
CA TYR A 128 -9.96 -10.81 -12.89
C TYR A 128 -10.51 -9.72 -13.82
N LEU A 129 -11.30 -10.10 -14.83
CA LEU A 129 -12.06 -9.18 -15.69
C LEU A 129 -13.54 -9.08 -15.26
N PRO A 130 -14.28 -8.01 -15.61
CA PRO A 130 -13.81 -6.81 -16.29
C PRO A 130 -12.78 -6.02 -15.46
N ALA A 131 -12.02 -5.17 -16.15
CA ALA A 131 -11.02 -4.31 -15.54
C ALA A 131 -11.66 -3.39 -14.49
N VAL A 132 -10.86 -2.96 -13.52
CA VAL A 132 -11.23 -2.01 -12.47
C VAL A 132 -10.22 -0.87 -12.41
N GLN A 133 -10.62 0.29 -11.88
CA GLN A 133 -9.70 1.38 -11.60
C GLN A 133 -8.68 0.96 -10.54
N THR A 134 -7.40 1.03 -10.85
CA THR A 134 -6.27 0.68 -9.96
C THR A 134 -5.10 1.60 -10.27
N THR A 135 -3.95 1.33 -9.68
CA THR A 135 -2.65 1.97 -9.97
C THR A 135 -1.65 0.87 -10.28
N TRP A 136 -0.71 1.12 -11.19
CA TRP A 136 0.37 0.18 -11.52
C TRP A 136 1.71 0.93 -11.55
N GLU A 137 2.64 0.56 -10.67
CA GLU A 137 3.90 1.28 -10.41
C GLU A 137 3.74 2.81 -10.24
N GLY A 138 2.65 3.23 -9.58
CA GLY A 138 2.37 4.62 -9.24
C GLY A 138 1.62 5.44 -10.30
N LEU A 139 1.05 4.80 -11.32
CA LEU A 139 0.25 5.43 -12.38
C LEU A 139 -1.19 4.89 -12.36
N GLU A 140 -2.20 5.75 -12.23
CA GLU A 140 -3.61 5.31 -12.26
C GLU A 140 -4.00 4.77 -13.65
N CYS A 141 -4.73 3.65 -13.66
CA CYS A 141 -5.22 3.00 -14.87
C CYS A 141 -6.47 2.14 -14.63
N TRP A 142 -7.00 1.54 -15.69
CA TRP A 142 -7.93 0.41 -15.60
C TRP A 142 -7.18 -0.86 -15.96
N ASN A 143 -7.10 -1.81 -15.02
CA ASN A 143 -6.37 -3.06 -15.22
C ASN A 143 -7.14 -4.25 -14.62
N TYR A 144 -6.59 -5.47 -14.72
CA TYR A 144 -7.11 -6.65 -14.02
C TYR A 144 -7.40 -6.33 -12.56
N SER A 145 -8.51 -6.84 -12.05
CA SER A 145 -8.86 -6.72 -10.63
C SER A 145 -7.73 -7.25 -9.75
N PRO A 146 -7.37 -6.52 -8.67
CA PRO A 146 -6.70 -7.12 -7.53
C PRO A 146 -7.46 -8.35 -7.04
N LEU A 147 -6.74 -9.32 -6.45
CA LEU A 147 -7.33 -10.60 -6.03
C LEU A 147 -8.39 -10.39 -4.95
N VAL A 148 -8.09 -9.54 -3.97
CA VAL A 148 -9.07 -8.96 -3.04
C VAL A 148 -9.07 -7.45 -3.25
N TYR A 149 -10.25 -6.90 -3.53
CA TYR A 149 -10.38 -5.50 -3.93
C TYR A 149 -11.50 -4.81 -3.15
N ALA A 150 -11.25 -3.57 -2.72
CA ALA A 150 -12.28 -2.65 -2.24
C ALA A 150 -12.03 -1.27 -2.87
N PHE A 151 -13.08 -0.66 -3.40
CA PHE A 151 -13.04 0.67 -3.99
C PHE A 151 -14.07 1.56 -3.30
N ASP A 152 -13.64 2.72 -2.82
CA ASP A 152 -14.54 3.71 -2.21
C ASP A 152 -15.41 3.10 -1.09
N CYS A 153 -14.76 2.34 -0.21
CA CYS A 153 -15.40 1.61 0.88
C CYS A 153 -15.00 2.14 2.26
N GLU A 154 -15.92 2.07 3.22
CA GLU A 154 -15.65 2.36 4.63
C GLU A 154 -15.85 1.12 5.49
N ASN A 155 -15.05 0.96 6.55
CA ASN A 155 -15.18 -0.11 7.53
C ASN A 155 -15.05 -1.48 6.86
N VAL A 156 -13.87 -1.78 6.33
CA VAL A 156 -13.58 -3.04 5.64
C VAL A 156 -12.51 -3.81 6.40
N ALA A 157 -12.68 -5.12 6.53
CA ALA A 157 -11.73 -5.95 7.25
C ALA A 157 -11.43 -7.27 6.54
N ILE A 158 -10.19 -7.75 6.69
CA ILE A 158 -9.76 -9.11 6.37
C ILE A 158 -9.14 -9.67 7.64
N THR A 159 -9.72 -10.74 8.21
CA THR A 159 -9.37 -11.21 9.56
C THR A 159 -9.23 -12.73 9.63
N GLY A 160 -8.64 -13.20 10.73
CA GLY A 160 -8.67 -14.61 11.13
C GLY A 160 -7.41 -15.38 10.76
N PRO A 161 -7.17 -16.55 11.39
CA PRO A 161 -5.89 -17.26 11.28
C PRO A 161 -5.76 -18.12 10.01
N GLY A 162 -6.68 -18.01 9.07
CA GLY A 162 -6.62 -18.72 7.79
C GLY A 162 -5.63 -18.11 6.79
N LYS A 163 -5.58 -18.69 5.60
CA LYS A 163 -4.61 -18.38 4.55
C LYS A 163 -5.27 -17.84 3.29
N LEU A 164 -4.72 -16.76 2.75
CA LEU A 164 -4.94 -16.30 1.38
C LEU A 164 -3.77 -16.80 0.53
N LYS A 165 -4.04 -17.49 -0.58
CA LYS A 165 -2.98 -18.05 -1.45
C LYS A 165 -3.25 -17.82 -2.93
N ALA A 166 -2.25 -17.39 -3.69
CA ALA A 166 -2.35 -17.26 -5.14
C ALA A 166 -1.70 -18.45 -5.88
N LYS A 167 -2.35 -18.97 -6.93
CA LYS A 167 -1.66 -19.76 -7.95
C LYS A 167 -0.83 -18.83 -8.84
N LEU A 168 0.38 -19.24 -9.22
CA LEU A 168 1.36 -18.35 -9.87
C LEU A 168 1.85 -18.80 -11.25
N ASP A 169 1.47 -19.95 -11.78
CA ASP A 169 2.11 -20.49 -12.99
C ASP A 169 1.94 -19.55 -14.19
N VAL A 170 0.74 -18.97 -14.37
CA VAL A 170 0.51 -17.94 -15.40
C VAL A 170 1.22 -16.63 -15.07
N TRP A 171 1.13 -16.15 -13.82
CA TRP A 171 1.71 -14.86 -13.42
C TRP A 171 3.24 -14.85 -13.52
N LYS A 172 3.89 -15.99 -13.29
CA LYS A 172 5.33 -16.19 -13.48
C LYS A 172 5.75 -16.01 -14.94
N VAL A 173 4.91 -16.39 -15.91
CA VAL A 173 5.18 -16.11 -17.33
C VAL A 173 5.23 -14.60 -17.57
N TRP A 174 4.40 -13.82 -16.87
CA TRP A 174 4.34 -12.36 -16.98
C TRP A 174 5.43 -11.63 -16.21
N TYR A 175 6.39 -12.35 -15.61
CA TYR A 175 7.61 -11.74 -15.07
C TYR A 175 8.53 -11.27 -16.19
N ALA A 176 8.46 -11.94 -17.34
CA ALA A 176 9.15 -11.52 -18.55
C ALA A 176 8.57 -10.19 -19.06
N ARG A 177 9.41 -9.42 -19.74
CA ARG A 177 9.06 -8.09 -20.26
C ARG A 177 9.20 -8.04 -21.77
N PRO A 178 8.38 -8.82 -22.52
CA PRO A 178 8.42 -8.82 -23.97
C PRO A 178 7.95 -7.46 -24.52
N LYS A 179 8.21 -7.22 -25.81
CA LYS A 179 7.86 -5.95 -26.47
C LYS A 179 6.41 -5.48 -26.22
N PRO A 180 5.36 -6.32 -26.33
CA PRO A 180 3.98 -5.87 -26.09
C PRO A 180 3.75 -5.33 -24.67
N HIS A 181 4.35 -5.97 -23.66
CA HIS A 181 4.32 -5.48 -22.29
C HIS A 181 5.05 -4.14 -22.16
N MET A 182 6.24 -4.02 -22.75
CA MET A 182 7.02 -2.78 -22.71
C MET A 182 6.30 -1.62 -23.41
N ASP A 183 5.65 -1.89 -24.55
CA ASP A 183 4.83 -0.91 -25.26
C ASP A 183 3.63 -0.46 -24.42
N ALA A 184 3.04 -1.37 -23.63
CA ALA A 184 1.96 -1.04 -22.68
C ALA A 184 2.45 -0.13 -21.53
N LEU A 185 3.64 -0.37 -20.98
CA LEU A 185 4.26 0.50 -19.97
C LEU A 185 4.49 1.92 -20.52
N VAL A 186 5.03 2.01 -21.74
CA VAL A 186 5.26 3.28 -22.45
C VAL A 186 3.94 4.01 -22.69
N ALA A 187 2.90 3.29 -23.15
CA ALA A 187 1.58 3.85 -23.37
C ALA A 187 0.99 4.41 -22.08
N LEU A 188 0.98 3.65 -20.98
CA LEU A 188 0.45 4.11 -19.69
C LEU A 188 1.19 5.35 -19.19
N TYR A 189 2.53 5.35 -19.23
CA TYR A 189 3.35 6.50 -18.83
C TYR A 189 3.00 7.75 -19.62
N HIS A 190 2.90 7.65 -20.95
CA HIS A 190 2.55 8.77 -21.81
C HIS A 190 1.13 9.29 -21.59
N LYS A 191 0.16 8.40 -21.41
CA LYS A 191 -1.24 8.78 -21.12
C LYS A 191 -1.32 9.53 -19.79
N ALA A 192 -0.63 9.03 -18.77
CA ALA A 192 -0.56 9.64 -17.45
C ALA A 192 0.13 11.01 -17.49
N ALA A 193 1.27 11.11 -18.17
CA ALA A 193 2.01 12.37 -18.32
C ALA A 193 1.23 13.46 -19.08
N ARG A 194 0.38 13.07 -20.04
CA ARG A 194 -0.52 13.98 -20.76
C ARG A 194 -1.79 14.36 -19.99
N GLY A 195 -2.03 13.75 -18.83
CA GLY A 195 -3.25 13.96 -18.07
C GLY A 195 -4.50 13.39 -18.75
N GLU A 196 -4.35 12.35 -19.59
CA GLU A 196 -5.51 11.67 -20.18
C GLU A 196 -6.42 11.11 -19.07
N PRO A 197 -7.76 11.16 -19.23
CA PRO A 197 -8.69 10.61 -18.25
C PRO A 197 -8.34 9.18 -17.87
N VAL A 198 -8.43 8.83 -16.58
CA VAL A 198 -8.08 7.48 -16.09
C VAL A 198 -8.90 6.40 -16.81
N SER A 199 -10.17 6.68 -17.14
CA SER A 199 -11.06 5.81 -17.92
C SER A 199 -10.53 5.44 -19.31
N GLU A 200 -9.60 6.20 -19.88
CA GLU A 200 -8.99 5.96 -21.20
C GLU A 200 -7.66 5.20 -21.12
N ARG A 201 -7.25 4.77 -19.92
CA ARG A 201 -6.00 4.07 -19.65
C ARG A 201 -6.27 2.57 -19.43
N GLN A 202 -6.75 1.90 -20.48
CA GLN A 202 -7.15 0.49 -20.45
C GLN A 202 -5.95 -0.45 -20.65
N MET A 203 -5.53 -1.11 -19.58
CA MET A 203 -4.30 -1.92 -19.53
C MET A 203 -4.55 -3.43 -19.44
N ALA A 204 -5.79 -3.87 -19.24
CA ALA A 204 -6.17 -5.29 -19.22
C ALA A 204 -6.57 -5.82 -20.61
N ALA A 205 -5.83 -5.42 -21.65
CA ALA A 205 -6.14 -5.75 -23.05
C ALA A 205 -4.92 -6.36 -23.75
N GLY A 206 -5.19 -7.34 -24.62
CA GLY A 206 -4.16 -8.02 -25.42
C GLY A 206 -3.06 -8.61 -24.55
N GLU A 207 -1.80 -8.33 -24.89
CA GLU A 207 -0.59 -8.85 -24.24
C GLU A 207 0.09 -7.81 -23.33
N ALA A 208 -0.65 -6.79 -22.88
CA ALA A 208 -0.12 -5.79 -21.94
C ALA A 208 0.39 -6.45 -20.65
N ASN A 209 -0.34 -7.45 -20.14
CA ASN A 209 0.11 -8.36 -19.09
C ASN A 209 0.63 -7.65 -17.81
N LEU A 210 0.02 -6.51 -17.44
CA LEU A 210 0.30 -5.84 -16.18
C LEU A 210 -0.33 -6.65 -15.05
N ARG A 211 0.50 -7.35 -14.26
CA ARG A 211 0.05 -8.23 -13.15
C ARG A 211 -0.77 -7.45 -12.11
N PRO A 212 -1.86 -8.01 -11.57
CA PRO A 212 -2.67 -7.38 -10.53
C PRO A 212 -2.02 -7.50 -9.14
N GLN A 213 -2.33 -6.55 -8.25
CA GLN A 213 -2.02 -6.67 -6.81
C GLN A 213 -2.74 -7.85 -6.17
N PHE A 214 -2.24 -8.35 -5.03
CA PHE A 214 -3.01 -9.31 -4.25
C PHE A 214 -4.18 -8.62 -3.54
N ILE A 215 -3.91 -7.78 -2.55
CA ILE A 215 -4.93 -7.04 -1.80
C ILE A 215 -4.76 -5.57 -2.12
N GLN A 216 -5.82 -4.94 -2.65
CA GLN A 216 -5.83 -3.48 -2.80
C GLN A 216 -7.09 -2.89 -2.19
N PHE A 217 -6.87 -1.95 -1.27
CA PHE A 217 -7.89 -1.03 -0.81
C PHE A 217 -7.63 0.29 -1.54
N ASN A 218 -8.60 0.76 -2.30
CA ASN A 218 -8.49 1.96 -3.12
C ASN A 218 -9.52 2.98 -2.65
N ARG A 219 -9.08 4.14 -2.17
CA ARG A 219 -9.94 5.21 -1.62
C ARG A 219 -10.81 4.73 -0.46
N CYS A 220 -10.27 3.87 0.40
CA CYS A 220 -11.02 3.30 1.52
C CYS A 220 -10.74 4.03 2.84
N ARG A 221 -11.67 3.91 3.79
CA ARG A 221 -11.54 4.43 5.16
C ARG A 221 -11.79 3.36 6.21
N HIS A 222 -11.05 3.38 7.31
CA HIS A 222 -11.18 2.41 8.41
C HIS A 222 -10.96 0.97 7.92
N VAL A 223 -9.71 0.68 7.55
CA VAL A 223 -9.30 -0.61 7.00
C VAL A 223 -8.60 -1.45 8.06
N LEU A 224 -8.94 -2.73 8.14
CA LEU A 224 -8.26 -3.70 9.01
C LEU A 224 -7.79 -4.93 8.21
N VAL A 225 -6.52 -5.29 8.33
CA VAL A 225 -6.01 -6.62 7.95
C VAL A 225 -5.36 -7.24 9.17
N GLU A 226 -5.86 -8.38 9.63
CA GLU A 226 -5.48 -8.92 10.93
C GLU A 226 -5.39 -10.45 10.95
N ASP A 227 -4.35 -11.00 11.58
CA ASP A 227 -4.14 -12.44 11.88
C ASP A 227 -3.97 -13.40 10.68
N VAL A 228 -4.25 -12.95 9.45
CA VAL A 228 -4.17 -13.80 8.25
C VAL A 228 -2.74 -14.13 7.85
N SER A 229 -2.57 -15.27 7.18
CA SER A 229 -1.37 -15.56 6.40
C SER A 229 -1.62 -15.33 4.91
N ILE A 230 -0.65 -14.73 4.22
CA ILE A 230 -0.69 -14.51 2.76
C ILE A 230 0.50 -15.23 2.15
N GLU A 231 0.24 -16.09 1.17
CA GLU A 231 1.25 -16.89 0.49
C GLU A 231 1.15 -16.68 -1.01
N ASP A 232 2.31 -16.42 -1.63
CA ASP A 232 2.44 -16.08 -3.04
C ASP A 232 1.74 -14.76 -3.43
N SER A 233 2.21 -14.08 -4.47
CA SER A 233 1.52 -12.90 -5.00
C SER A 233 1.88 -12.63 -6.46
N PRO A 234 0.92 -12.28 -7.33
CA PRO A 234 1.23 -11.89 -8.71
C PRO A 234 2.09 -10.61 -8.79
N PHE A 235 1.92 -9.68 -7.84
CA PHE A 235 2.57 -8.36 -7.78
C PHE A 235 2.67 -7.89 -6.31
N TRP A 236 2.49 -6.59 -6.00
CA TRP A 236 2.45 -6.08 -4.62
C TRP A 236 1.39 -6.78 -3.77
N VAL A 237 1.71 -7.07 -2.51
CA VAL A 237 0.87 -7.94 -1.66
C VAL A 237 -0.26 -7.15 -1.01
N ILE A 238 0.03 -6.18 -0.14
CA ILE A 238 -1.00 -5.33 0.49
C ILE A 238 -0.80 -3.88 0.06
N HIS A 239 -1.74 -3.35 -0.71
CA HIS A 239 -1.67 -2.01 -1.30
C HIS A 239 -2.84 -1.12 -0.83
N PRO A 240 -2.70 -0.39 0.29
CA PRO A 240 -3.59 0.70 0.62
C PRO A 240 -3.26 1.92 -0.26
N PHE A 241 -4.10 2.18 -1.26
CA PHE A 241 -3.99 3.31 -2.17
C PHE A 241 -5.03 4.38 -1.84
N LEU A 242 -4.60 5.61 -1.56
CA LEU A 242 -5.48 6.74 -1.18
C LEU A 242 -6.40 6.42 0.01
N CYS A 243 -5.93 5.60 0.95
CA CYS A 243 -6.72 5.19 2.11
C CYS A 243 -6.48 6.09 3.33
N THR A 244 -7.44 6.15 4.25
CA THR A 244 -7.27 6.81 5.55
C THR A 244 -7.65 5.87 6.69
N ASP A 245 -6.89 5.90 7.78
CA ASP A 245 -7.12 5.08 8.97
C ASP A 245 -7.00 3.58 8.65
N VAL A 246 -5.76 3.10 8.48
CA VAL A 246 -5.44 1.73 8.08
C VAL A 246 -4.67 1.03 9.19
N VAL A 247 -5.10 -0.17 9.58
CA VAL A 247 -4.32 -1.04 10.47
C VAL A 247 -4.08 -2.40 9.83
N ILE A 248 -2.82 -2.79 9.76
CA ILE A 248 -2.36 -4.10 9.32
C ILE A 248 -1.59 -4.70 10.51
N ARG A 249 -2.09 -5.79 11.10
CA ARG A 249 -1.45 -6.34 12.29
C ARG A 249 -1.43 -7.85 12.38
N ARG A 250 -0.37 -8.42 12.95
CA ARG A 250 -0.22 -9.88 13.12
C ARG A 250 -0.40 -10.68 11.82
N VAL A 251 -0.09 -10.04 10.69
CA VAL A 251 -0.15 -10.65 9.37
C VAL A 251 1.18 -11.34 9.10
N LYS A 252 1.12 -12.54 8.50
CA LYS A 252 2.30 -13.26 8.03
C LYS A 252 2.30 -13.29 6.51
N ILE A 253 3.30 -12.71 5.88
CA ILE A 253 3.39 -12.65 4.42
C ILE A 253 4.62 -13.41 3.96
N ARG A 254 4.41 -14.32 3.00
CA ARG A 254 5.46 -15.05 2.30
C ARG A 254 5.24 -15.00 0.79
N ALA A 255 6.05 -14.24 0.06
CA ALA A 255 5.90 -14.08 -1.39
C ALA A 255 7.25 -13.84 -2.08
N HIS A 256 7.69 -14.78 -2.90
CA HIS A 256 9.05 -14.85 -3.48
C HIS A 256 9.09 -14.66 -5.01
N GLY A 257 8.20 -13.81 -5.54
CA GLY A 257 8.11 -13.45 -6.96
C GLY A 257 8.72 -12.09 -7.30
N HIS A 258 8.56 -11.66 -8.55
CA HIS A 258 8.92 -10.31 -8.99
C HIS A 258 7.97 -9.26 -8.39
N ASN A 259 8.52 -8.19 -7.80
CA ASN A 259 7.76 -7.07 -7.22
C ASN A 259 6.80 -7.56 -6.12
N ASN A 260 7.28 -8.43 -5.23
CA ASN A 260 6.53 -8.90 -4.08
C ASN A 260 6.93 -8.12 -2.84
N ASP A 261 6.62 -6.82 -2.86
CA ASP A 261 6.67 -5.95 -1.69
C ASP A 261 5.60 -6.43 -0.68
N GLY A 262 5.90 -6.35 0.63
CA GLY A 262 4.98 -6.80 1.67
C GLY A 262 3.77 -5.88 1.86
N VAL A 263 4.04 -4.59 2.13
CA VAL A 263 3.00 -3.55 2.24
C VAL A 263 3.44 -2.28 1.52
N ASP A 264 2.54 -1.73 0.71
CA ASP A 264 2.77 -0.53 -0.10
C ASP A 264 1.78 0.59 0.25
N PRO A 265 1.94 1.31 1.38
CA PRO A 265 1.10 2.48 1.64
C PRO A 265 1.38 3.55 0.58
N GLU A 266 0.40 3.81 -0.30
CA GLU A 266 0.53 4.74 -1.42
C GLU A 266 -0.54 5.84 -1.37
N MET A 267 -0.10 7.09 -1.24
CA MET A 267 -0.97 8.26 -0.99
C MET A 267 -1.93 8.08 0.20
N SER A 268 -1.57 7.21 1.16
CA SER A 268 -2.43 6.82 2.28
C SER A 268 -2.03 7.57 3.56
N GLN A 269 -2.99 7.73 4.48
CA GLN A 269 -2.81 8.53 5.69
C GLN A 269 -3.24 7.78 6.94
N ASN A 270 -2.47 7.93 8.02
CA ASN A 270 -2.73 7.30 9.32
C ASN A 270 -2.72 5.78 9.20
N VAL A 271 -1.52 5.24 9.00
CA VAL A 271 -1.30 3.82 8.76
C VAL A 271 -0.51 3.24 9.92
N LEU A 272 -0.98 2.12 10.47
CA LEU A 272 -0.27 1.31 11.46
C LEU A 272 -0.01 -0.08 10.89
N ILE A 273 1.26 -0.49 10.92
CA ILE A 273 1.73 -1.83 10.57
C ILE A 273 2.40 -2.40 11.83
N GLU A 274 1.81 -3.40 12.49
CA GLU A 274 2.36 -3.90 13.77
C GLU A 274 2.33 -5.43 13.92
N ASP A 275 3.30 -5.99 14.63
CA ASP A 275 3.38 -7.43 14.93
C ASP A 275 3.40 -8.34 13.68
N CYS A 276 3.82 -7.83 12.52
CA CYS A 276 3.81 -8.58 11.27
C CYS A 276 5.10 -9.37 11.04
N VAL A 277 5.01 -10.43 10.24
CA VAL A 277 6.16 -11.21 9.77
C VAL A 277 6.25 -11.11 8.25
N PHE A 278 7.38 -10.65 7.73
CA PHE A 278 7.61 -10.44 6.30
C PHE A 278 8.70 -11.37 5.77
N ASP A 279 8.40 -12.09 4.71
CA ASP A 279 9.31 -13.00 4.01
C ASP A 279 9.14 -12.79 2.50
N GLN A 280 9.83 -11.78 1.99
CA GLN A 280 9.53 -11.15 0.69
C GLN A 280 10.62 -11.38 -0.36
N GLY A 281 10.20 -11.33 -1.62
CA GLY A 281 11.07 -11.23 -2.78
C GLY A 281 11.53 -9.80 -3.08
N ASP A 282 10.88 -8.78 -2.50
CA ASP A 282 11.23 -7.36 -2.66
C ASP A 282 11.17 -6.59 -1.31
N ASP A 283 10.82 -5.31 -1.28
CA ASP A 283 10.77 -4.48 -0.06
C ASP A 283 9.78 -5.04 1.01
N ALA A 284 10.15 -5.07 2.30
CA ALA A 284 9.20 -5.49 3.35
C ALA A 284 8.03 -4.50 3.50
N VAL A 285 8.36 -3.21 3.64
CA VAL A 285 7.41 -2.10 3.55
C VAL A 285 7.97 -1.04 2.60
N SER A 286 7.18 -0.66 1.59
CA SER A 286 7.54 0.33 0.57
C SER A 286 6.57 1.50 0.60
N VAL A 287 6.97 2.61 1.22
CA VAL A 287 6.12 3.81 1.33
C VAL A 287 6.21 4.59 0.01
N LYS A 288 5.05 4.84 -0.61
CA LYS A 288 4.95 5.45 -1.95
C LYS A 288 3.95 6.60 -1.97
N SER A 289 3.95 7.42 -3.00
CA SER A 289 2.95 8.46 -3.27
C SER A 289 2.89 8.81 -4.76
N GLY A 290 2.85 7.76 -5.60
CA GLY A 290 2.69 7.84 -7.04
C GLY A 290 3.88 8.39 -7.81
N ARG A 291 3.71 8.43 -9.13
CA ARG A 291 4.77 8.70 -10.09
C ARG A 291 4.50 9.94 -10.94
N ASP A 292 5.47 10.83 -10.91
CA ASP A 292 5.64 12.00 -11.79
C ASP A 292 4.35 12.84 -11.91
N GLN A 293 3.96 13.23 -13.12
CA GLN A 293 2.83 14.14 -13.37
C GLN A 293 1.49 13.59 -12.83
N ASP A 294 1.29 12.27 -12.82
CA ASP A 294 0.03 11.68 -12.37
C ASP A 294 -0.14 11.83 -10.85
N ALA A 295 0.96 11.72 -10.11
CA ALA A 295 0.99 12.01 -8.69
C ALA A 295 0.91 13.50 -8.39
N TRP A 296 1.54 14.36 -9.19
CA TRP A 296 1.39 15.82 -9.03
C TRP A 296 -0.06 16.26 -9.24
N ARG A 297 -0.78 15.62 -10.16
CA ARG A 297 -2.21 15.83 -10.40
C ARG A 297 -3.04 15.42 -9.19
N LEU A 298 -2.76 14.27 -8.58
CA LEU A 298 -3.48 13.80 -7.40
C LEU A 298 -3.15 14.62 -6.15
N GLY A 299 -1.87 15.00 -5.97
CA GLY A 299 -1.44 15.92 -4.92
C GLY A 299 -1.64 15.42 -3.49
N VAL A 300 -1.77 14.10 -3.29
CA VAL A 300 -1.98 13.50 -1.97
C VAL A 300 -0.68 12.82 -1.49
N PRO A 301 0.00 13.36 -0.47
CA PRO A 301 1.17 12.70 0.10
C PRO A 301 0.76 11.47 0.91
N THR A 302 1.68 10.51 1.05
CA THR A 302 1.59 9.52 2.12
C THR A 302 2.11 10.13 3.41
N ARG A 303 1.32 10.06 4.48
CA ARG A 303 1.73 10.62 5.77
C ARG A 303 1.23 9.86 6.97
N ASN A 304 1.95 10.01 8.09
CA ASN A 304 1.61 9.43 9.38
C ASN A 304 1.56 7.90 9.29
N VAL A 305 2.71 7.30 9.01
CA VAL A 305 2.89 5.84 8.91
C VAL A 305 3.74 5.38 10.09
N VAL A 306 3.24 4.41 10.85
CA VAL A 306 3.99 3.75 11.92
C VAL A 306 4.13 2.27 11.60
N MET A 307 5.35 1.77 11.59
CA MET A 307 5.70 0.36 11.53
C MET A 307 6.37 -0.03 12.84
N ARG A 308 5.84 -1.01 13.56
CA ARG A 308 6.44 -1.44 14.84
C ARG A 308 6.35 -2.93 15.11
N ASP A 309 7.25 -3.44 15.93
CA ASP A 309 7.17 -4.82 16.45
C ASP A 309 7.17 -5.89 15.35
N CYS A 310 7.74 -5.58 14.17
CA CYS A 310 7.73 -6.47 13.01
C CYS A 310 9.01 -7.30 12.90
N GLN A 311 8.87 -8.52 12.38
CA GLN A 311 9.99 -9.40 12.04
C GLN A 311 10.14 -9.52 10.53
N ILE A 312 11.36 -9.28 10.04
CA ILE A 312 11.69 -9.41 8.62
C ILE A 312 12.61 -10.62 8.48
N ARG A 313 12.20 -11.58 7.66
CA ARG A 313 12.95 -12.80 7.35
C ARG A 313 13.72 -12.69 6.04
N ASN A 314 13.11 -12.11 5.01
CA ASN A 314 13.72 -11.80 3.72
C ASN A 314 13.07 -10.56 3.11
N GLY A 315 13.82 -9.87 2.24
CA GLY A 315 13.36 -8.73 1.44
C GLY A 315 14.52 -7.86 0.92
N HIS A 316 14.27 -6.94 -0.01
CA HIS A 316 15.29 -6.00 -0.48
C HIS A 316 15.63 -4.94 0.57
N GLN A 317 14.62 -4.40 1.24
CA GLN A 317 14.77 -3.38 2.29
C GLN A 317 13.85 -3.72 3.47
N LEU A 318 14.25 -3.34 4.69
CA LEU A 318 13.31 -3.33 5.82
C LEU A 318 12.26 -2.21 5.61
N LEU A 319 12.72 -0.99 5.31
CA LEU A 319 11.90 0.14 4.91
C LEU A 319 12.45 0.75 3.62
N ALA A 320 11.61 0.80 2.58
CA ALA A 320 11.84 1.61 1.41
C ALA A 320 10.94 2.85 1.41
N VAL A 321 11.48 3.98 0.96
CA VAL A 321 10.76 5.23 0.72
C VAL A 321 10.94 5.57 -0.76
N GLY A 322 9.88 5.43 -1.55
CA GLY A 322 9.89 5.57 -3.01
C GLY A 322 9.94 4.23 -3.76
N SER A 323 10.27 4.20 -5.06
CA SER A 323 10.75 5.35 -5.84
C SER A 323 9.63 6.27 -6.27
N GLU A 324 8.40 5.76 -6.29
CA GLU A 324 7.17 6.48 -6.61
C GLU A 324 6.81 7.35 -5.41
N LEU A 325 7.33 8.58 -5.35
CA LEU A 325 7.13 9.49 -4.20
C LEU A 325 6.73 10.91 -4.60
N SER A 326 6.17 11.05 -5.79
CA SER A 326 6.02 12.34 -6.47
C SER A 326 5.02 13.29 -5.82
N ALA A 327 4.04 12.79 -5.07
CA ALA A 327 3.14 13.63 -4.27
C ALA A 327 3.70 13.97 -2.87
N GLY A 328 4.82 13.35 -2.48
CA GLY A 328 5.49 13.57 -1.20
C GLY A 328 5.25 12.47 -0.19
N ILE A 329 6.21 12.28 0.72
CA ILE A 329 6.15 11.33 1.83
C ILE A 329 6.62 12.07 3.09
N GLU A 330 5.82 11.99 4.16
CA GLU A 330 6.20 12.59 5.44
C GLU A 330 5.76 11.76 6.65
N ASN A 331 6.42 11.98 7.79
CA ASN A 331 6.02 11.40 9.08
C ASN A 331 5.92 9.87 8.99
N VAL A 332 7.07 9.22 8.78
CA VAL A 332 7.20 7.76 8.80
C VAL A 332 8.05 7.36 9.99
N PHE A 333 7.58 6.42 10.81
CA PHE A 333 8.28 5.93 11.98
C PHE A 333 8.39 4.42 11.97
N VAL A 334 9.61 3.91 12.11
CA VAL A 334 9.92 2.50 12.34
C VAL A 334 10.46 2.34 13.75
N ASP A 335 9.86 1.45 14.54
CA ASP A 335 10.29 1.14 15.92
C ASP A 335 10.32 -0.37 16.16
N ASN A 336 11.29 -0.85 16.93
CA ASN A 336 11.35 -2.25 17.40
C ASN A 336 11.14 -3.29 16.27
N CYS A 337 11.83 -3.12 15.14
CA CYS A 337 11.73 -4.03 13.99
C CYS A 337 13.05 -4.77 13.79
N HIS A 338 12.98 -6.09 13.55
CA HIS A 338 14.18 -6.93 13.55
C HIS A 338 14.27 -7.76 12.30
N PHE A 339 15.42 -7.66 11.62
CA PHE A 339 15.80 -8.56 10.56
C PHE A 339 16.56 -9.76 11.11
N THR A 340 15.97 -10.95 11.00
CA THR A 340 16.50 -12.18 11.63
C THR A 340 16.92 -13.26 10.63
N GLY A 341 16.80 -13.00 9.32
CA GLY A 341 17.22 -13.95 8.29
C GLY A 341 18.72 -13.93 8.02
N ASP A 342 19.24 -14.92 7.32
CA ASP A 342 20.62 -14.91 6.79
C ASP A 342 20.66 -14.53 5.29
N GLY A 343 19.51 -14.06 4.77
CA GLY A 343 19.28 -13.79 3.36
C GLY A 343 18.96 -15.06 2.55
N ARG A 344 18.75 -16.22 3.18
CA ARG A 344 18.32 -17.47 2.54
C ARG A 344 16.97 -17.90 3.13
N GLY A 345 15.95 -17.92 2.28
CA GLY A 345 14.65 -18.53 2.61
C GLY A 345 14.77 -20.04 2.79
N GLU A 346 13.83 -20.62 3.55
CA GLU A 346 13.72 -22.07 3.77
C GLU A 346 13.53 -22.87 2.47
N ASP A 347 13.01 -22.24 1.41
CA ASP A 347 12.85 -22.77 0.06
C ASP A 347 14.06 -22.57 -0.85
N GLY A 348 15.17 -22.04 -0.32
CA GLY A 348 16.37 -21.71 -1.06
C GLY A 348 16.27 -20.41 -1.87
N TRP A 349 15.13 -19.70 -1.84
CA TRP A 349 15.02 -18.37 -2.41
C TRP A 349 15.77 -17.39 -1.52
N ALA A 350 16.82 -16.79 -2.07
CA ALA A 350 17.75 -15.97 -1.32
C ALA A 350 17.89 -14.62 -2.01
N VAL A 351 17.44 -13.56 -1.34
CA VAL A 351 17.73 -12.20 -1.77
C VAL A 351 18.51 -11.52 -0.65
N PRO A 352 19.75 -11.06 -0.91
CA PRO A 352 20.49 -10.32 0.10
C PRO A 352 19.72 -9.02 0.39
N ILE A 353 19.35 -8.83 1.66
CA ILE A 353 18.78 -7.55 2.10
C ILE A 353 19.82 -6.46 1.82
N ALA A 354 19.43 -5.44 1.08
CA ALA A 354 20.31 -4.33 0.79
C ALA A 354 20.37 -3.39 1.99
N ASN A 355 19.29 -2.74 2.40
CA ASN A 355 19.36 -1.70 3.43
C ASN A 355 18.28 -1.84 4.51
N LEU A 356 18.53 -1.27 5.69
CA LEU A 356 17.46 -1.13 6.68
C LEU A 356 16.51 0.00 6.27
N MET A 357 17.04 1.18 5.97
CA MET A 357 16.27 2.29 5.42
C MET A 357 16.84 2.73 4.08
N PHE A 358 16.04 2.71 3.02
CA PHE A 358 16.44 3.20 1.70
C PHE A 358 15.47 4.24 1.14
N VAL A 359 15.95 5.48 0.98
CA VAL A 359 15.22 6.54 0.26
C VAL A 359 15.70 6.55 -1.19
N LYS A 360 14.78 6.27 -2.13
CA LYS A 360 15.06 6.19 -3.57
C LYS A 360 14.24 7.20 -4.33
N THR A 361 14.88 8.04 -5.13
CA THR A 361 14.20 9.00 -6.03
C THR A 361 15.00 9.20 -7.31
N ASN A 362 14.50 10.02 -8.22
CA ASN A 362 15.21 10.51 -9.38
C ASN A 362 14.73 11.90 -9.81
N GLU A 363 15.42 12.48 -10.77
CA GLU A 363 15.14 13.82 -11.30
C GLU A 363 13.77 14.01 -11.97
N ARG A 364 12.95 12.96 -12.14
CA ARG A 364 11.59 13.06 -12.70
C ARG A 364 10.53 13.27 -11.63
N ARG A 365 10.84 12.92 -10.38
CA ARG A 365 9.81 12.72 -9.34
C ARG A 365 9.24 14.01 -8.79
N GLY A 366 10.07 15.01 -8.52
CA GLY A 366 9.69 16.12 -7.65
C GLY A 366 9.26 15.63 -6.26
N GLY A 367 8.19 16.22 -5.72
CA GLY A 367 7.69 15.85 -4.39
C GLY A 367 8.71 16.17 -3.28
N PHE A 368 8.56 15.49 -2.16
CA PHE A 368 9.42 15.64 -0.99
C PHE A 368 9.48 14.36 -0.16
N VAL A 369 10.53 14.21 0.63
CA VAL A 369 10.65 13.23 1.71
C VAL A 369 11.04 13.99 2.97
N ARG A 370 10.23 13.93 4.02
CA ARG A 370 10.58 14.59 5.28
C ARG A 370 10.17 13.84 6.53
N ASN A 371 10.92 14.04 7.61
CA ASN A 371 10.58 13.55 8.95
C ASN A 371 10.41 12.01 8.99
N ILE A 372 11.49 11.31 8.60
CA ILE A 372 11.55 9.84 8.57
C ILE A 372 12.41 9.37 9.74
N HIS A 373 11.86 8.51 10.59
CA HIS A 373 12.49 8.04 11.81
C HIS A 373 12.59 6.52 11.83
N MET A 374 13.73 6.01 12.27
CA MET A 374 13.98 4.60 12.55
C MET A 374 14.68 4.46 13.89
N THR A 375 14.10 3.68 14.80
CA THR A 375 14.69 3.44 16.12
C THR A 375 14.51 2.00 16.58
N ASN A 376 15.38 1.53 17.49
CA ASN A 376 15.35 0.18 18.07
C ASN A 376 15.32 -0.94 17.01
N VAL A 377 16.10 -0.79 15.94
CA VAL A 377 16.16 -1.79 14.85
C VAL A 377 17.40 -2.67 15.00
N SER A 378 17.27 -3.95 14.68
CA SER A 378 18.44 -4.82 14.55
C SER A 378 18.43 -5.66 13.29
N ALA A 379 19.61 -6.10 12.88
CA ALA A 379 19.79 -7.00 11.76
C ALA A 379 20.97 -7.94 11.96
N THR A 380 20.86 -9.16 11.48
CA THR A 380 21.97 -10.10 11.33
C THR A 380 22.93 -9.59 10.25
N LYS A 381 22.57 -9.72 8.97
CA LYS A 381 23.41 -9.35 7.84
C LYS A 381 22.64 -8.54 6.79
N ILE A 382 23.22 -7.42 6.37
CA ILE A 382 22.75 -6.64 5.22
C ILE A 382 23.89 -6.43 4.22
N ALA A 383 23.60 -6.53 2.93
CA ALA A 383 24.59 -6.35 1.86
C ALA A 383 24.89 -4.87 1.56
N GLY A 384 23.94 -3.98 1.83
CA GLY A 384 24.07 -2.53 1.68
C GLY A 384 24.24 -1.83 3.02
N SER A 385 23.39 -0.85 3.31
CA SER A 385 23.64 0.16 4.35
C SER A 385 22.58 0.16 5.44
N VAL A 386 22.93 0.59 6.65
CA VAL A 386 21.90 0.89 7.66
C VAL A 386 20.98 2.01 7.15
N LEU A 387 21.57 3.11 6.66
CA LEU A 387 20.85 4.16 5.93
C LEU A 387 21.42 4.31 4.52
N ALA A 388 20.55 4.28 3.52
CA ALA A 388 20.88 4.63 2.15
C ALA A 388 19.96 5.71 1.60
N VAL A 389 20.52 6.61 0.80
CA VAL A 389 19.79 7.56 -0.04
C VAL A 389 20.43 7.57 -1.42
N ASP A 390 19.62 7.38 -2.46
CA ASP A 390 20.08 7.49 -3.85
C ASP A 390 19.06 8.31 -4.65
N THR A 391 19.51 9.47 -5.17
CA THR A 391 18.69 10.43 -5.90
C THR A 391 18.72 10.27 -7.41
N ASP A 392 19.33 9.20 -7.95
CA ASP A 392 19.36 8.90 -9.40
C ASP A 392 18.90 7.45 -9.71
N VAL A 393 17.81 7.04 -9.07
CA VAL A 393 17.21 5.70 -9.21
C VAL A 393 16.11 5.71 -10.28
N LEU A 394 16.48 5.41 -11.53
CA LEU A 394 15.54 5.29 -12.67
C LEU A 394 15.32 3.86 -13.18
N TYR A 395 16.23 2.92 -12.87
CA TYR A 395 16.18 1.53 -13.34
C TYR A 395 15.89 1.43 -14.86
N GLN A 396 14.96 0.54 -15.22
CA GLN A 396 14.44 0.33 -16.58
C GLN A 396 13.79 1.57 -17.22
N TRP A 397 13.27 2.51 -16.43
CA TRP A 397 12.53 3.67 -16.94
C TRP A 397 13.45 4.72 -17.58
N ARG A 398 14.77 4.66 -17.34
CA ARG A 398 15.75 5.65 -17.82
C ARG A 398 15.72 5.80 -19.34
N THR A 399 15.72 4.68 -20.07
CA THR A 399 15.76 4.65 -21.53
C THR A 399 14.44 4.28 -22.18
N LEU A 400 13.48 3.76 -21.41
CA LEU A 400 12.18 3.33 -21.92
C LEU A 400 11.26 4.50 -22.27
N VAL A 401 11.32 5.58 -21.50
CA VAL A 401 10.46 6.76 -21.65
C VAL A 401 11.27 8.04 -21.40
N PRO A 402 10.89 9.19 -22.01
CA PRO A 402 11.61 10.44 -21.82
C PRO A 402 11.38 11.03 -20.43
N THR A 403 12.31 11.87 -20.00
CA THR A 403 12.07 12.85 -18.92
C THR A 403 11.21 13.98 -19.49
N TYR A 404 9.95 14.08 -19.07
CA TYR A 404 9.06 15.17 -19.50
C TYR A 404 9.37 16.49 -18.80
N GLU A 405 9.68 16.41 -17.51
CA GLU A 405 10.04 17.56 -16.69
C GLU A 405 11.10 17.12 -15.69
N ARG A 406 12.21 17.87 -15.59
CA ARG A 406 13.21 17.70 -14.54
C ARG A 406 12.72 18.42 -13.28
N ARG A 407 12.43 17.67 -12.23
CA ARG A 407 12.00 18.18 -10.92
C ARG A 407 12.67 17.35 -9.81
N LEU A 408 13.57 17.97 -9.07
CA LEU A 408 14.30 17.32 -7.97
C LEU A 408 13.40 17.15 -6.74
N THR A 409 13.64 16.09 -5.97
CA THR A 409 12.93 15.80 -4.71
C THR A 409 13.67 16.45 -3.54
N ALA A 410 12.97 17.26 -2.73
CA ALA A 410 13.52 17.74 -1.48
C ALA A 410 13.56 16.59 -0.46
N ILE A 411 14.73 16.27 0.11
CA ILE A 411 14.89 15.22 1.13
C ILE A 411 15.46 15.83 2.40
N GLU A 412 14.74 15.75 3.50
CA GLU A 412 15.20 16.29 4.77
C GLU A 412 14.73 15.50 6.00
N GLY A 413 15.42 15.65 7.13
CA GLY A 413 14.90 15.13 8.40
C GLY A 413 14.91 13.61 8.48
N LEU A 414 16.03 12.98 8.13
CA LEU A 414 16.24 11.54 8.31
C LEU A 414 16.87 11.29 9.68
N ARG A 415 16.26 10.42 10.49
CA ARG A 415 16.70 10.11 11.87
C ARG A 415 16.81 8.60 12.03
N VAL A 416 18.02 8.12 12.30
CA VAL A 416 18.26 6.71 12.63
C VAL A 416 18.93 6.64 13.99
N SER A 417 18.36 5.87 14.92
CA SER A 417 18.85 5.79 16.29
C SER A 417 18.77 4.39 16.87
N ASP A 418 19.66 4.05 17.80
CA ASP A 418 19.60 2.81 18.57
C ASP A 418 19.49 1.56 17.65
N VAL A 419 20.41 1.47 16.67
CA VAL A 419 20.45 0.39 15.68
C VAL A 419 21.66 -0.52 15.91
N ARG A 420 21.45 -1.83 15.84
CA ARG A 420 22.53 -2.84 15.91
C ARG A 420 22.50 -3.80 14.73
N VAL A 421 23.58 -3.88 13.98
CA VAL A 421 23.75 -4.83 12.87
C VAL A 421 24.99 -5.70 13.09
N GLU A 422 24.93 -7.00 12.83
CA GLU A 422 26.11 -7.86 12.97
C GLU A 422 27.10 -7.67 11.82
N GLU A 423 26.63 -7.71 10.56
CA GLU A 423 27.41 -7.44 9.36
C GLU A 423 26.65 -6.53 8.38
N ALA A 424 27.29 -5.45 7.90
CA ALA A 424 26.73 -4.56 6.89
C ALA A 424 27.75 -4.22 5.79
N GLY A 425 27.27 -3.91 4.59
CA GLY A 425 28.06 -3.25 3.56
C GLY A 425 28.63 -1.93 4.07
N SER A 426 27.77 -1.01 4.50
CA SER A 426 28.16 0.26 5.14
C SER A 426 27.21 0.65 6.28
N ILE A 427 27.57 1.66 7.06
CA ILE A 427 26.65 2.30 8.01
C ILE A 427 25.75 3.27 7.26
N CYS A 428 26.32 4.15 6.43
CA CYS A 428 25.56 5.19 5.75
C CYS A 428 26.10 5.45 4.34
N ARG A 429 25.20 5.43 3.36
CA ARG A 429 25.53 5.79 1.98
C ARG A 429 24.52 6.77 1.41
N ILE A 430 24.93 8.01 1.21
CA ILE A 430 24.07 9.06 0.64
C ILE A 430 24.67 9.56 -0.66
N LYS A 431 23.91 9.44 -1.74
CA LYS A 431 24.15 10.11 -3.02
C LYS A 431 23.03 11.14 -3.21
N GLY A 432 23.27 12.37 -2.80
CA GLY A 432 22.35 13.48 -3.03
C GLY A 432 22.63 14.21 -4.35
N GLU A 433 21.68 15.01 -4.79
CA GLU A 433 21.86 15.93 -5.91
C GLU A 433 22.60 17.18 -5.48
N LYS A 434 23.56 17.66 -6.29
CA LYS A 434 24.32 18.88 -5.98
C LYS A 434 23.43 20.12 -5.94
N ASP A 435 22.45 20.20 -6.84
CA ASP A 435 21.54 21.35 -6.97
C ASP A 435 20.50 21.41 -5.83
N LEU A 436 20.26 20.28 -5.15
CA LEU A 436 19.33 20.18 -4.03
C LEU A 436 19.83 19.11 -3.04
N PRO A 437 20.84 19.46 -2.21
CA PRO A 437 21.44 18.55 -1.25
C PRO A 437 20.42 17.91 -0.31
N VAL A 438 20.71 16.69 0.15
CA VAL A 438 19.96 16.04 1.24
C VAL A 438 20.25 16.79 2.54
N ARG A 439 19.24 17.08 3.35
CA ARG A 439 19.41 17.94 4.55
C ARG A 439 19.08 17.22 5.85
N ASP A 440 19.76 17.64 6.92
CA ASP A 440 19.41 17.27 8.31
C ASP A 440 19.25 15.76 8.48
N VAL A 441 20.37 15.06 8.34
CA VAL A 441 20.46 13.60 8.53
C VAL A 441 21.18 13.33 9.84
N ARG A 442 20.58 12.53 10.71
CA ARG A 442 21.18 12.20 12.01
C ARG A 442 21.21 10.71 12.26
N LEU A 443 22.40 10.20 12.57
CA LEU A 443 22.65 8.85 13.05
C LEU A 443 23.08 8.95 14.52
N ARG A 444 22.44 8.18 15.40
CA ARG A 444 22.77 8.14 16.83
C ARG A 444 22.85 6.72 17.34
N LYS A 445 23.95 6.31 17.98
CA LYS A 445 24.10 4.95 18.53
C LYS A 445 23.80 3.85 17.48
N VAL A 446 24.41 3.99 16.31
CA VAL A 446 24.37 2.96 15.26
C VAL A 446 25.63 2.11 15.38
N ALA A 447 25.48 0.83 15.72
CA ALA A 447 26.58 -0.10 15.89
C ALA A 447 26.52 -1.20 14.82
N VAL A 448 27.61 -1.36 14.07
CA VAL A 448 27.79 -2.46 13.12
C VAL A 448 29.00 -3.29 13.53
N GLY A 449 28.82 -4.60 13.74
CA GLY A 449 29.89 -5.49 14.19
C GLY A 449 31.01 -5.63 13.16
N LYS A 450 30.64 -5.88 11.90
CA LYS A 450 31.56 -5.97 10.77
C LYS A 450 31.05 -5.13 9.60
N VAL A 451 31.89 -4.22 9.11
CA VAL A 451 31.60 -3.37 7.94
C VAL A 451 32.45 -3.85 6.76
N LEU A 452 31.84 -4.04 5.59
CA LEU A 452 32.49 -4.61 4.41
C LEU A 452 33.03 -3.57 3.43
N GLU A 453 32.46 -2.38 3.41
CA GLU A 453 32.83 -1.24 2.56
C GLU A 453 33.25 -0.03 3.42
N GLU A 454 33.37 1.15 2.80
CA GLU A 454 33.57 2.41 3.52
C GLU A 454 32.38 2.65 4.49
N PRO A 455 32.61 2.84 5.80
CA PRO A 455 31.51 2.89 6.77
C PRO A 455 30.50 4.00 6.51
N VAL A 456 30.98 5.20 6.16
CA VAL A 456 30.12 6.35 5.87
C VAL A 456 30.62 7.01 4.60
N LYS A 457 29.77 7.07 3.58
CA LYS A 457 30.03 7.79 2.34
C LYS A 457 28.85 8.69 1.99
N THR A 458 29.06 10.00 2.01
CA THR A 458 28.00 10.99 1.75
C THR A 458 28.43 11.99 0.68
N GLU A 459 27.57 12.22 -0.29
CA GLU A 459 27.74 13.18 -1.38
C GLU A 459 26.54 14.14 -1.39
N ASN A 460 26.80 15.45 -1.45
CA ASN A 460 25.79 16.51 -1.45
C ASN A 460 24.79 16.41 -0.28
N VAL A 461 25.33 16.50 0.95
CA VAL A 461 24.54 16.46 2.19
C VAL A 461 24.87 17.65 3.07
N GLU A 462 23.85 18.32 3.60
CA GLU A 462 23.97 19.43 4.55
C GLU A 462 23.42 19.05 5.92
N GLY A 463 24.16 19.35 6.99
CA GLY A 463 23.73 19.04 8.36
C GLY A 463 23.72 17.54 8.68
N PHE A 464 24.66 16.77 8.12
CA PHE A 464 24.90 15.37 8.52
C PHE A 464 25.54 15.32 9.90
N VAL A 465 24.94 14.57 10.83
CA VAL A 465 25.46 14.34 12.18
C VAL A 465 25.47 12.84 12.45
N SER A 466 26.62 12.30 12.87
CA SER A 466 26.77 10.92 13.30
C SER A 466 27.45 10.88 14.67
N ALA A 467 26.78 10.32 15.68
CA ALA A 467 27.25 10.29 17.07
C ALA A 467 27.01 8.95 17.78
#